data_AF-A0A6V7IW63-F1
#
_entry.id   AF-A0A6V7IW63-F1
#
_cell.length_a   1.000
_cell.length_b   1.000
_cell.length_c   1.000
_cell.angle_alpha   90.00
_cell.angle_beta   90.00
_cell.angle_gamma   90.00
#
_symmetry.space_group_name_H-M   'P 1'
#
loop_
_entity.id
_entity.type
_entity.pdbx_description
1 polymer ?
#
loop_
_entity_poly.entity_id
_entity_poly.type
_entity_poly.pdbx_seq_one_letter_code
_entity_poly.pdbx_strand_id
1 'polypeptide(L)' 'NLTKEMADYCVARMKPYVDAKNERPITGALDYIDFTRTLFQN' A
#
# COMPACT_ATOMS: atom_id res chain seq x y z
N ASN A 1 15.35 3.68 -6.76
CA ASN A 1 14.37 4.79 -6.90
C ASN A 1 13.30 4.37 -7.88
N LEU A 2 12.03 4.42 -7.46
CA LEU A 2 10.90 4.27 -8.39
C LEU A 2 10.84 5.52 -9.28
N THR A 3 10.43 5.34 -10.53
CA THR A 3 10.03 6.50 -11.35
C THR A 3 8.77 7.13 -10.76
N LYS A 4 8.52 8.40 -11.06
CA LYS A 4 7.30 9.10 -10.60
C LYS A 4 6.04 8.32 -10.98
N GLU A 5 5.99 7.80 -12.20
CA GLU A 5 4.86 7.02 -12.71
C GLU A 5 4.66 5.72 -11.93
N MET A 6 5.74 5.00 -11.59
CA MET A 6 5.66 3.80 -10.75
C MET A 6 5.19 4.13 -9.33
N ALA A 7 5.65 5.25 -8.76
CA ALA A 7 5.22 5.69 -7.44
C ALA A 7 3.74 6.08 -7.43
N ASP A 8 3.28 6.86 -8.41
CA ASP A 8 1.89 7.25 -8.59
C ASP A 8 1.01 6.00 -8.77
N TYR A 9 1.47 5.02 -9.55
CA TYR A 9 0.78 3.74 -9.75
C TYR A 9 0.56 2.97 -8.44
N CYS A 10 1.60 2.86 -7.61
CA CYS A 10 1.54 2.18 -6.32
C CYS A 10 0.64 2.90 -5.32
N VAL A 11 0.79 4.22 -5.16
CA VAL A 11 0.01 5.02 -4.20
C VAL A 11 -1.48 5.02 -4.57
N ALA A 12 -1.84 5.04 -5.85
CA ALA A 12 -3.23 5.00 -6.29
C ALA A 12 -3.93 3.65 -6.03
N ARG A 13 -3.19 2.58 -5.73
CA ARG A 13 -3.73 1.21 -5.58
C ARG A 13 -3.52 0.60 -4.20
N MET A 14 -2.57 1.10 -3.43
CA MET A 14 -2.36 0.66 -2.05
C MET A 14 -3.46 1.20 -1.14
N LYS A 15 -3.94 0.36 -0.23
CA LYS A 15 -4.88 0.78 0.82
C LYS A 15 -4.14 1.47 1.97
N PRO A 16 -4.79 2.31 2.78
CA PRO A 16 -4.21 2.79 4.03
C PRO A 16 -3.80 1.64 4.93
N TYR A 17 -2.63 1.75 5.56
CA TYR A 17 -2.19 0.76 6.53
C TYR A 17 -3.01 0.87 7.81
N VAL A 18 -3.49 -0.28 8.29
CA VAL A 18 -4.19 -0.41 9.57
C VAL A 18 -3.29 -1.17 10.53
N ASP A 19 -2.97 -0.55 11.68
CA ASP A 19 -2.19 -1.20 12.72
C ASP A 19 -3.02 -2.32 13.36
N ALA A 20 -2.52 -3.56 13.27
CA ALA A 20 -3.25 -4.74 13.75
C ALA A 20 -3.41 -4.77 15.28
N LYS A 21 -2.60 -4.02 16.04
CA LYS A 21 -2.70 -3.99 17.51
C LYS A 21 -3.80 -3.04 17.98
N ASN A 22 -4.00 -1.94 17.27
CA ASN A 22 -4.92 -0.87 17.67
C ASN A 22 -6.15 -0.76 16.75
N GLU A 23 -6.21 -1.54 15.67
CA GLU A 23 -7.24 -1.51 14.62
C GLU A 23 -7.48 -0.09 14.05
N ARG A 24 -6.41 0.72 14.05
CA ARG A 24 -6.46 2.12 13.65
C ARG A 24 -5.65 2.35 12.38
N PRO A 25 -6.18 3.10 11.41
CA PRO A 25 -5.41 3.52 10.26
C PRO A 25 -4.32 4.51 10.69
N ILE A 26 -3.12 4.36 10.12
CA ILE A 26 -2.03 5.32 10.31
C ILE A 26 -2.05 6.32 9.15
N THR A 27 -2.21 7.60 9.47
CA THR A 27 -2.25 8.68 8.48
C THR A 27 -0.97 8.70 7.63
N GLY A 28 -1.12 8.62 6.31
CA GLY A 28 -0.01 8.64 5.35
C GLY A 28 0.73 7.32 5.17
N ALA A 29 0.37 6.26 5.90
CA ALA A 29 0.93 4.93 5.72
C ALA A 29 0.06 4.08 4.77
N LEU A 30 0.71 3.25 3.96
CA LEU A 30 0.08 2.42 2.94
C LEU A 30 0.45 0.94 3.13
N ASP A 31 -0.49 0.05 2.84
CA ASP A 31 -0.33 -1.40 2.94
C ASP A 31 0.29 -1.98 1.67
N TYR A 32 1.62 -2.08 1.66
CA TYR A 32 2.35 -2.71 0.56
C TYR A 32 2.20 -4.24 0.55
N ILE A 33 1.82 -4.88 1.67
CA ILE A 33 1.70 -6.33 1.79
C ILE A 33 0.44 -6.79 1.06
N ASP A 34 -0.70 -6.16 1.34
CA ASP A 34 -1.95 -6.41 0.60
C ASP A 34 -1.77 -6.10 -0.89
N PHE A 35 -1.14 -4.97 -1.21
CA PHE A 35 -0.88 -4.59 -2.60
C PHE A 35 -0.02 -5.62 -3.35
N THR A 36 1.11 -6.06 -2.78
CA THR A 36 1.98 -7.05 -3.43
C THR A 36 1.30 -8.41 -3.60
N ARG A 37 0.46 -8.82 -2.64
CA ARG A 37 -0.36 -10.03 -2.81
C ARG A 37 -1.28 -9.91 -4.02
N THR A 38 -1.98 -8.79 -4.17
CA THR A 38 -2.87 -8.58 -5.33
C THR A 38 -2.11 -8.42 -6.64
N LEU A 39 -0.92 -7.82 -6.62
CA LEU A 39 -0.12 -7.54 -7.82
C LEU A 39 0.48 -8.81 -8.44
N PHE A 40 0.86 -9.77 -7.60
CA PHE A 40 1.50 -11.02 -8.03
C PHE A 40 0.59 -12.24 -7.94
N GLN A 41 -0.68 -12.06 -7.55
CA GLN A 41 -1.72 -13.07 -7.72
C GLN A 41 -2.06 -13.21 -9.22
N ASN A 42 -1.24 -13.98 -9.92
CA ASN A 42 -1.61 -14.72 -11.13
C ASN A 42 -1.70 -16.20 -10.77
#